data_AF-A0A497ADS7-F1
#
_entry.id   AF-A0A497ADS7-F1
#
_cell.length_a   1.000
_cell.length_b   1.000
_cell.length_c   1.000
_cell.angle_alpha   90.00
_cell.angle_beta   90.00
_cell.angle_gamma   90.00
#
_symmetry.space_group_name_H-M   'P 1'
#
loop_
_entity.id
_entity.type
_entity.pdbx_description
1 polymer ?
#
loop_
_entity_poly.entity_id
_entity_poly.type
_entity_poly.pdbx_seq_one_letter_code
_entity_poly.pdbx_strand_id
1 'polypeptide(L)'
;MNAQVQKPFDEILGYLDGKKKIFLMDCGGCATIFHTGGIKEVDEMAEKLTKKGKEIVGKIGLPFGIFTCYLPMSSMFLKEHREEIEKCDAILMQSCGDGLQAVRGYLEEEMGIVKLMYPSNNALGFSSGGPTKFKEERQACGECELGRTAGICPLV
;
A
#
# COMPACT_ATOMS: atom_id res chain seq x y z
N MET A 1 -3.74 16.40 1.80
CA MET A 1 -2.79 15.65 2.65
C MET A 1 -3.60 14.98 3.73
N ASN A 2 -3.40 13.68 3.95
CA ASN A 2 -4.29 12.87 4.77
C ASN A 2 -3.57 12.44 6.04
N ALA A 3 -4.23 12.59 7.20
CA ALA A 3 -3.68 12.19 8.49
C ALA A 3 -3.59 10.67 8.57
N GLN A 4 -2.47 10.14 9.07
CA GLN A 4 -2.20 8.71 9.08
C GLN A 4 -1.53 8.27 10.37
N VAL A 5 -1.85 7.05 10.79
CA VAL A 5 -1.18 6.34 11.88
C VAL A 5 -0.92 4.90 11.44
N GLN A 6 0.21 4.32 11.86
CA GLN A 6 0.50 2.92 11.57
C GLN A 6 -0.44 2.01 12.38
N LYS A 7 -0.95 0.95 11.76
CA LYS A 7 -1.69 -0.10 12.45
C LYS A 7 -0.77 -0.83 13.44
N PRO A 8 -1.33 -1.38 14.54
CA PRO A 8 -0.58 -2.29 15.41
C PRO A 8 0.12 -3.38 14.61
N PHE A 9 1.38 -3.67 14.95
CA PHE A 9 2.18 -4.61 14.17
C PHE A 9 1.58 -6.02 14.17
N ASP A 10 0.96 -6.45 15.26
CA ASP A 10 0.28 -7.76 15.34
C ASP A 10 -0.94 -7.84 14.42
N GLU A 11 -1.65 -6.74 14.20
CA GLU A 11 -2.74 -6.67 13.21
C GLU A 11 -2.18 -6.86 11.79
N ILE A 12 -1.07 -6.18 11.47
CA ILE A 12 -0.37 -6.34 10.19
C ILE A 12 0.10 -7.79 9.99
N LEU A 13 0.68 -8.40 11.01
CA LEU A 13 1.10 -9.81 10.96
C LEU A 13 -0.09 -10.75 10.76
N GLY A 14 -1.24 -10.48 11.39
CA GLY A 14 -2.48 -11.22 11.18
C GLY A 14 -2.95 -11.18 9.72
N TYR A 15 -2.90 -10.01 9.08
CA TYR A 15 -3.22 -9.90 7.64
C TYR A 15 -2.27 -10.71 6.74
N LEU A 16 -1.00 -10.82 7.14
CA LEU A 16 0.02 -11.54 6.39
C LEU A 16 0.12 -13.02 6.79
N ASP A 17 -0.82 -13.55 7.58
CA ASP A 17 -0.80 -14.96 7.96
C ASP A 17 -0.92 -15.88 6.73
N GLY A 18 -0.15 -16.96 6.73
CA GLY A 18 -0.01 -17.86 5.58
C GLY A 18 0.68 -17.27 4.34
N LYS A 19 1.14 -16.01 4.36
CA LYS A 19 1.93 -15.39 3.27
C LYS A 19 3.41 -15.40 3.63
N LYS A 20 4.28 -15.90 2.74
CA LYS A 20 5.72 -16.00 3.00
C LYS A 20 6.49 -14.89 2.30
N LYS A 21 6.26 -14.70 1.00
CA LYS A 21 6.93 -13.73 0.14
C LYS A 21 6.16 -12.42 0.11
N ILE A 22 6.73 -11.38 0.69
CA ILE A 22 6.09 -10.08 0.84
C ILE A 22 6.79 -9.05 -0.04
N PHE A 23 6.01 -8.29 -0.79
CA PHE A 23 6.45 -7.07 -1.46
C PHE A 23 5.96 -5.86 -0.67
N LEU A 24 6.77 -4.81 -0.54
CA LEU A 24 6.38 -3.58 0.16
C LEU A 24 6.28 -2.41 -0.80
N MET A 25 5.31 -1.53 -0.57
CA MET A 25 5.25 -0.24 -1.26
C MET A 25 4.70 0.83 -0.32
N ASP A 26 5.31 2.00 -0.31
CA ASP A 26 4.87 3.14 0.49
C ASP A 26 4.22 4.27 -0.32
N CYS A 27 4.08 5.41 0.35
CA CYS A 27 3.71 6.70 -0.20
C CYS A 27 4.76 7.75 0.17
N GLY A 28 5.44 8.29 -0.83
CA GLY A 28 6.38 9.42 -0.72
C GLY A 28 5.73 10.77 -0.40
N GLY A 29 4.44 10.78 -0.07
CA GLY A 29 3.67 11.98 0.25
C GLY A 29 3.15 11.95 1.67
N CYS A 30 1.85 11.69 1.82
CA CYS A 30 1.20 11.75 3.13
C CYS A 30 1.83 10.78 4.15
N ALA A 31 2.22 9.55 3.76
CA ALA A 31 2.73 8.59 4.73
C ALA A 31 4.12 8.96 5.24
N THR A 32 4.99 9.49 4.36
CA THR A 32 6.30 10.06 4.72
C THR A 32 6.19 11.17 5.75
N ILE A 33 5.21 12.07 5.62
CA ILE A 33 5.07 13.21 6.53
C ILE A 33 4.66 12.78 7.94
N PHE A 34 3.87 11.72 8.06
CA PHE A 34 3.43 11.18 9.35
C PHE A 34 4.33 10.07 9.88
N HIS A 35 5.45 9.76 9.21
CA HIS A 35 6.36 8.67 9.58
C HIS A 35 5.67 7.29 9.67
N THR A 36 4.71 7.05 8.78
CA THR A 36 4.01 5.75 8.65
C THR A 36 4.30 5.05 7.32
N GLY A 37 5.15 5.67 6.51
CA GLY A 37 5.67 5.22 5.21
C GLY A 37 6.78 6.18 4.81
N GLY A 38 7.42 5.99 3.67
CA GLY A 38 8.70 6.62 3.35
C GLY A 38 9.81 5.57 3.25
N ILE A 39 10.87 5.91 2.53
CA ILE A 39 12.01 5.01 2.27
C ILE A 39 12.52 4.37 3.57
N LYS A 40 12.70 5.19 4.62
CA LYS A 40 13.18 4.72 5.92
C LYS A 40 12.18 3.76 6.58
N GLU A 41 10.91 4.12 6.61
CA GLU A 41 9.84 3.35 7.25
C GLU A 41 9.56 2.02 6.52
N VAL A 42 9.78 1.96 5.20
CA VAL A 42 9.74 0.73 4.41
C VAL A 42 10.87 -0.20 4.78
N ASP A 43 12.08 0.34 4.93
CA ASP A 43 13.26 -0.44 5.32
C ASP A 43 13.07 -1.04 6.72
N GLU A 44 12.61 -0.24 7.67
CA GLU A 44 12.31 -0.69 9.03
C GLU A 44 11.21 -1.76 9.06
N MET A 45 10.17 -1.61 8.24
CA MET A 45 9.10 -2.61 8.12
C MET A 45 9.62 -3.91 7.51
N ALA A 46 10.45 -3.83 6.47
CA ALA A 46 11.08 -4.99 5.84
C ALA A 46 11.94 -5.77 6.85
N GLU A 47 12.72 -5.09 7.67
CA GLU A 47 13.50 -5.73 8.75
C GLU A 47 12.60 -6.40 9.80
N LYS A 48 11.55 -5.71 10.26
CA LYS A 48 10.59 -6.26 11.24
C LYS A 48 9.91 -7.53 10.73
N LEU A 49 9.47 -7.53 9.47
CA LEU A 49 8.85 -8.69 8.84
C LEU A 49 9.85 -9.84 8.63
N THR A 50 11.09 -9.52 8.23
CA THR A 50 12.16 -10.53 8.08
C THR A 50 12.44 -11.22 9.41
N LYS A 51 12.51 -10.47 10.51
CA LYS A 51 12.67 -11.02 11.88
C LYS A 51 11.50 -11.92 12.30
N LYS A 52 10.33 -11.81 11.66
CA LYS A 52 9.15 -12.66 11.86
C LYS A 52 9.07 -13.81 10.84
N GLY A 53 10.14 -14.05 10.07
CA GLY A 53 10.23 -15.19 9.13
C GLY A 53 9.59 -14.95 7.78
N LYS A 54 9.24 -13.71 7.44
CA LYS A 54 8.79 -13.34 6.08
C LYS A 54 9.99 -13.13 5.17
N GLU A 55 9.83 -13.43 3.89
CA GLU A 55 10.81 -13.19 2.83
C GLU A 55 10.44 -11.91 2.09
N ILE A 56 11.30 -10.90 2.11
CA ILE A 56 11.05 -9.63 1.41
C ILE A 56 11.59 -9.76 -0.01
N VAL A 57 10.68 -9.94 -0.98
CA VAL A 57 11.08 -10.17 -2.38
C VAL A 57 11.34 -8.88 -3.15
N GLY A 58 10.86 -7.76 -2.65
CA GLY A 58 11.06 -6.44 -3.22
C GLY A 58 10.41 -5.36 -2.35
N LYS A 59 10.83 -4.11 -2.54
CA LYS A 59 10.28 -2.96 -1.84
C LYS A 59 10.38 -1.71 -2.71
N ILE A 60 9.34 -0.89 -2.68
CA ILE A 60 9.34 0.45 -3.28
C ILE A 60 9.26 1.45 -2.14
N GLY A 61 10.31 2.26 -2.01
CA GLY A 61 10.32 3.50 -1.25
C GLY A 61 10.21 4.67 -2.22
N LEU A 62 9.02 5.23 -2.39
CA LEU A 62 8.77 6.34 -3.28
C LEU A 62 9.50 7.60 -2.80
N PRO A 63 10.23 8.31 -3.68
CA PRO A 63 10.83 9.59 -3.36
C PRO A 63 9.81 10.60 -2.82
N PHE A 64 10.27 11.51 -1.96
CA PHE A 64 9.42 12.55 -1.41
C PHE A 64 8.76 13.39 -2.52
N GLY A 65 7.44 13.57 -2.43
CA GLY A 65 6.63 14.25 -3.44
C GLY A 65 5.99 13.31 -4.47
N ILE A 66 6.36 12.02 -4.51
CA ILE A 66 5.70 11.01 -5.35
C ILE A 66 4.65 10.26 -4.53
N PHE A 67 3.39 10.54 -4.82
CA PHE A 67 2.25 9.96 -4.10
C PHE A 67 1.86 8.62 -4.71
N THR A 68 1.60 7.61 -3.87
CA THR A 68 1.11 6.28 -4.32
C THR A 68 -0.12 6.40 -5.21
N CYS A 69 -1.10 7.23 -4.82
CA CYS A 69 -2.35 7.44 -5.55
C CYS A 69 -2.20 8.27 -6.83
N TYR A 70 -1.01 8.83 -7.11
CA TYR A 70 -0.73 9.56 -8.34
C TYR A 70 -0.01 8.66 -9.35
N LEU A 71 -0.80 7.79 -9.99
CA LEU A 71 -0.35 6.78 -10.95
C LEU A 71 0.52 7.31 -12.11
N PRO A 72 0.34 8.55 -12.64
CA PRO A 72 1.23 9.07 -13.69
C PRO A 72 2.73 9.04 -13.31
N MET A 73 3.05 9.10 -12.01
CA MET A 73 4.43 8.95 -11.53
C MET A 73 4.66 7.62 -10.83
N SER A 74 3.78 7.20 -9.90
CA SER A 74 4.01 6.00 -9.09
C SER A 74 4.01 4.70 -9.90
N SER A 75 3.34 4.67 -11.05
CA SER A 75 3.30 3.48 -11.92
C SER A 75 4.66 3.11 -12.53
N MET A 76 5.57 4.07 -12.68
CA MET A 76 6.91 3.79 -13.22
C MET A 76 7.67 2.81 -12.32
N PHE A 77 7.62 3.03 -11.00
CA PHE A 77 8.24 2.15 -10.01
C PHE A 77 7.60 0.76 -9.99
N LEU A 78 6.27 0.67 -10.17
CA LEU A 78 5.58 -0.62 -10.27
C LEU A 78 6.06 -1.43 -11.49
N LYS A 79 6.29 -0.77 -12.63
CA LYS A 79 6.81 -1.42 -13.84
C LYS A 79 8.23 -1.96 -13.64
N GLU A 80 9.08 -1.18 -12.97
CA GLU A 80 10.47 -1.58 -12.68
C GLU A 80 10.55 -2.81 -11.76
N HIS A 81 9.55 -3.01 -10.91
CA HIS A 81 9.50 -4.11 -9.94
C HIS A 81 8.52 -5.23 -10.32
N ARG A 82 8.20 -5.35 -11.63
CA ARG A 82 7.19 -6.28 -12.12
C ARG A 82 7.47 -7.72 -11.68
N GLU A 83 8.72 -8.17 -11.80
CA GLU A 83 9.09 -9.56 -11.50
C GLU A 83 8.92 -9.89 -10.01
N GLU A 84 9.32 -8.99 -9.13
CA GLU A 84 9.20 -9.12 -7.68
C GLU A 84 7.73 -9.14 -7.26
N ILE A 85 6.91 -8.29 -7.86
CA ILE A 85 5.46 -8.25 -7.64
C ILE A 85 4.84 -9.58 -8.10
N GLU A 86 5.18 -10.10 -9.28
CA GLU A 86 4.67 -11.38 -9.77
C GLU A 86 5.07 -12.56 -8.88
N LYS A 87 6.25 -12.53 -8.28
CA LYS A 87 6.79 -13.60 -7.40
C LYS A 87 6.28 -13.52 -5.94
N CYS A 88 5.66 -12.42 -5.52
CA CYS A 88 5.17 -12.26 -4.14
C CYS A 88 3.83 -12.98 -3.87
N ASP A 89 3.60 -13.36 -2.62
CA ASP A 89 2.31 -13.90 -2.14
C ASP A 89 1.33 -12.79 -1.78
N ALA A 90 1.85 -11.65 -1.31
CA ALA A 90 1.09 -10.48 -0.91
C ALA A 90 1.91 -9.20 -0.96
N ILE A 91 1.22 -8.08 -1.14
CA ILE A 91 1.79 -6.74 -1.10
C ILE A 91 1.35 -6.05 0.21
N LEU A 92 2.29 -5.56 0.99
CA LEU A 92 2.02 -4.71 2.15
C LEU A 92 2.16 -3.24 1.75
N MET A 93 1.08 -2.47 1.90
CA MET A 93 1.03 -1.07 1.54
C MET A 93 1.23 -0.16 2.75
N GLN A 94 2.32 0.61 2.75
CA GLN A 94 2.61 1.73 3.67
C GLN A 94 2.06 3.04 3.10
N SER A 95 0.75 3.03 2.81
CA SER A 95 -0.01 4.15 2.27
C SER A 95 -1.42 4.16 2.86
N CYS A 96 -2.20 5.20 2.57
CA CYS A 96 -3.63 5.18 2.86
C CYS A 96 -4.34 4.17 1.92
N GLY A 97 -5.52 3.69 2.32
CA GLY A 97 -6.22 2.69 1.50
C GLY A 97 -6.68 3.18 0.13
N ASP A 98 -6.73 4.50 -0.07
CA ASP A 98 -6.91 5.10 -1.39
C ASP A 98 -5.70 4.85 -2.32
N GLY A 99 -4.48 5.05 -1.80
CA GLY A 99 -3.26 4.69 -2.50
C GLY A 99 -3.16 3.18 -2.80
N LEU A 100 -3.59 2.33 -1.85
CA LEU A 100 -3.69 0.89 -2.06
C LEU A 100 -4.62 0.57 -3.24
N GLN A 101 -5.84 1.12 -3.27
CA GLN A 101 -6.80 0.83 -4.33
C GLN A 101 -6.35 1.38 -5.70
N ALA A 102 -5.70 2.54 -5.74
CA ALA A 102 -5.12 3.06 -6.98
C ALA A 102 -4.07 2.10 -7.56
N VAL A 103 -3.16 1.59 -6.72
CA VAL A 103 -2.14 0.62 -7.14
C VAL A 103 -2.79 -0.69 -7.55
N ARG A 104 -3.80 -1.17 -6.81
CA ARG A 104 -4.54 -2.38 -7.17
C ARG A 104 -5.18 -2.28 -8.55
N GLY A 105 -5.93 -1.20 -8.79
CA GLY A 105 -6.55 -0.95 -10.09
C GLY A 105 -5.51 -0.91 -11.21
N TYR A 106 -4.38 -0.25 -10.99
CA TYR A 106 -3.29 -0.23 -11.96
C TYR A 106 -2.69 -1.63 -12.24
N LEU A 107 -2.43 -2.42 -11.19
CA LEU A 107 -1.89 -3.77 -11.35
C LEU A 107 -2.86 -4.66 -12.13
N GLU A 108 -4.16 -4.61 -11.83
CA GLU A 108 -5.18 -5.45 -12.44
C GLU A 108 -5.50 -5.00 -13.88
N GLU A 109 -5.79 -3.70 -14.09
CA GLU A 109 -6.28 -3.16 -15.37
C GLU A 109 -5.15 -2.96 -16.40
N GLU A 110 -3.96 -2.53 -15.96
CA GLU A 110 -2.87 -2.14 -16.87
C GLU A 110 -1.74 -3.16 -16.93
N MET A 111 -1.44 -3.85 -15.82
CA MET A 111 -0.36 -4.84 -15.77
C MET A 111 -0.83 -6.29 -15.89
N GLY A 112 -2.14 -6.55 -15.75
CA GLY A 112 -2.72 -7.90 -15.77
C GLY A 112 -2.29 -8.77 -14.57
N ILE A 113 -1.94 -8.15 -13.45
CA ILE A 113 -1.44 -8.80 -12.24
C ILE A 113 -2.46 -8.67 -11.12
N VAL A 114 -2.90 -9.81 -10.58
CA VAL A 114 -3.78 -9.87 -9.41
C VAL A 114 -2.97 -10.30 -8.21
N LYS A 115 -2.94 -9.48 -7.15
CA LYS A 115 -2.24 -9.78 -5.89
C LYS A 115 -3.08 -9.38 -4.70
N LEU A 116 -2.92 -10.12 -3.60
CA LEU A 116 -3.51 -9.77 -2.32
C LEU A 116 -2.77 -8.56 -1.76
N MET A 117 -3.50 -7.51 -1.39
CA MET A 117 -2.91 -6.26 -0.91
C MET A 117 -3.45 -5.92 0.47
N TYR A 118 -2.56 -5.62 1.41
CA TYR A 118 -2.93 -5.35 2.79
C TYR A 118 -2.47 -3.97 3.23
N PRO A 119 -3.30 -3.21 3.95
CA PRO A 119 -2.90 -1.92 4.51
C PRO A 119 -2.04 -2.11 5.75
N SER A 120 -1.00 -1.30 5.89
CA SER A 120 -0.27 -1.14 7.15
C SER A 120 -0.67 0.11 7.93
N ASN A 121 -1.44 1.01 7.31
CA ASN A 121 -1.80 2.30 7.90
C ASN A 121 -3.32 2.48 8.00
N ASN A 122 -3.71 3.18 9.06
CA ASN A 122 -5.01 3.81 9.25
C ASN A 122 -4.91 5.27 8.77
N ALA A 123 -5.96 5.77 8.12
CA ALA A 123 -5.92 7.09 7.48
C ALA A 123 -7.27 7.79 7.55
N LEU A 124 -7.24 9.09 7.87
CA LEU A 124 -8.38 9.99 7.77
C LEU A 124 -8.26 10.84 6.50
N GLY A 125 -9.29 10.77 5.65
CA GLY A 125 -9.34 11.43 4.36
C GLY A 125 -8.74 10.62 3.20
N PHE A 126 -9.04 11.09 1.99
CA PHE A 126 -8.49 10.61 0.72
C PHE A 126 -8.54 11.76 -0.31
N SER A 127 -7.79 11.67 -1.41
CA SER A 127 -7.71 12.77 -2.38
C SER A 127 -7.48 12.28 -3.82
N SER A 128 -7.86 11.05 -4.15
CA SER A 128 -7.73 10.48 -5.49
C SER A 128 -8.86 10.90 -6.43
N GLY A 129 -8.79 10.42 -7.67
CA GLY A 129 -9.80 10.59 -8.72
C GLY A 129 -9.70 11.92 -9.46
N GLY A 130 -9.50 13.03 -8.73
CA GLY A 130 -9.40 14.36 -9.31
C GLY A 130 -10.63 14.73 -10.18
N PRO A 131 -10.51 15.70 -11.10
CA PRO A 131 -11.64 16.09 -11.97
C PRO A 131 -12.03 14.98 -12.96
N THR A 132 -11.15 14.01 -13.22
CA THR A 132 -11.37 12.96 -14.23
C THR A 132 -12.23 11.81 -13.72
N LYS A 133 -12.12 11.45 -12.45
CA LYS A 133 -12.94 10.43 -11.80
C LYS A 133 -13.56 11.03 -10.53
N PHE A 134 -14.59 11.85 -10.71
CA PHE A 134 -15.34 12.49 -9.62
C PHE A 134 -16.45 11.58 -9.10
N LYS A 135 -16.10 10.62 -8.26
CA LYS A 135 -17.03 9.68 -7.61
C LYS A 135 -16.55 9.33 -6.22
N GLU A 136 -17.47 8.95 -5.34
CA GLU A 136 -17.15 8.43 -4.02
C GLU A 136 -16.54 7.03 -4.15
N GLU A 137 -15.32 6.85 -3.63
CA GLU A 137 -14.63 5.56 -3.61
C GLU A 137 -14.33 5.07 -2.18
N ARG A 138 -14.61 5.91 -1.17
CA ARG A 138 -14.23 5.64 0.22
C ARG A 138 -14.99 6.52 1.20
N GLN A 139 -15.33 5.96 2.36
CA GLN A 139 -15.96 6.69 3.46
C GLN A 139 -14.98 7.40 4.41
N ALA A 140 -13.66 7.31 4.17
CA ALA A 140 -12.64 7.88 5.06
C ALA A 140 -12.76 7.44 6.54
N CYS A 141 -13.12 6.17 6.78
CA CYS A 141 -13.49 5.61 8.08
C CYS A 141 -12.45 5.68 9.22
N GLY A 142 -11.21 6.10 8.95
CA GLY A 142 -10.14 6.16 9.97
C GLY A 142 -9.53 4.81 10.32
N GLU A 143 -10.32 3.75 10.34
CA GLU A 143 -9.88 2.37 10.58
C GLU A 143 -9.96 1.59 9.27
N CYS A 144 -8.81 1.38 8.63
CA CYS A 144 -8.78 0.80 7.29
C CYS A 144 -9.16 -0.70 7.32
N GLU A 145 -10.31 -1.03 6.74
CA GLU A 145 -10.87 -2.39 6.69
C GLU A 145 -10.43 -3.22 5.47
N LEU A 146 -9.59 -2.66 4.58
CA LEU A 146 -9.08 -3.34 3.39
C LEU A 146 -8.31 -4.63 3.71
N GLY A 147 -7.79 -4.74 4.94
CA GLY A 147 -7.10 -5.95 5.37
C GLY A 147 -8.02 -7.17 5.46
N ARG A 148 -9.32 -6.99 5.75
CA ARG A 148 -10.30 -8.09 5.84
C ARG A 148 -10.68 -8.66 4.48
N THR A 149 -10.51 -7.88 3.42
CA THR A 149 -10.95 -8.18 2.05
C THR A 149 -9.77 -8.30 1.07
N ALA A 150 -8.54 -8.32 1.59
CA ALA A 150 -7.30 -8.37 0.81
C ALA A 150 -7.19 -7.28 -0.27
N GLY A 151 -7.69 -6.07 0.04
CA GLY A 151 -7.47 -4.87 -0.77
C GLY A 151 -8.69 -4.34 -1.52
N ILE A 152 -9.90 -4.86 -1.26
CA ILE A 152 -11.16 -4.35 -1.82
C ILE A 152 -11.95 -3.59 -0.76
N CYS A 153 -12.28 -2.31 -0.95
CA CYS A 153 -12.98 -1.57 0.11
C CYS A 153 -14.42 -2.12 0.33
N PRO A 154 -14.79 -2.55 1.56
CA PRO A 154 -16.16 -3.00 1.83
C PRO A 154 -17.11 -1.83 2.13
N LEU A 155 -16.58 -0.61 2.25
CA LEU A 155 -17.32 0.60 2.61
C LEU A 155 -17.20 1.61 1.47
N VAL A 156 -18.32 1.82 0.77
CA VAL A 156 -18.52 2.90 -0.22
C VAL A 156 -19.72 3.69 0.26
#